data_AF-A0A3D4NU36-F1
#
_entry.id   AF-A0A3D4NU36-F1
#
_cell.length_a   1.000
_cell.length_b   1.000
_cell.length_c   1.000
_cell.angle_alpha   90.00
_cell.angle_beta   90.00
_cell.angle_gamma   90.00
#
_symmetry.space_group_name_H-M   'P 1'
#
loop_
_entity.id
_entity.type
_entity.pdbx_description
1 polymer ?
#
loop_
_entity_poly.entity_id
_entity_poly.type
_entity_poly.pdbx_seq_one_letter_code
_entity_poly.pdbx_strand_id
1 'polypeptide(L)'
;DPFMYRLINAGKARELSTNLVEEYANLSCCVVGVTGKLVREEKRVAAALTQAILEAHDYSVKNPQAVAKGFQAYALNTSVEEVEAILHDHTHGHHAVGALLTKEITTYVTDLKTVEVIRQSTDAGEFAKEITADVFS
;
A
#
# COMPACT_ATOMS: atom_id res chain seq x y z
N ASP A 1 -7.83 1.03 10.31
CA ASP A 1 -7.81 2.10 11.35
C ASP A 1 -8.58 1.64 12.60
N PRO A 2 -7.94 1.54 13.79
CA PRO A 2 -8.60 1.12 15.03
C PRO A 2 -9.77 1.99 15.47
N PHE A 3 -9.74 3.30 15.19
CA PHE A 3 -10.84 4.19 15.57
C PHE A 3 -12.10 3.90 14.73
N MET A 4 -11.94 3.84 13.40
CA MET A 4 -13.04 3.51 12.50
C MET A 4 -13.57 2.09 12.72
N TYR A 5 -12.68 1.10 12.97
CA TYR A 5 -13.09 -0.26 13.32
C TYR A 5 -14.05 -0.28 14.52
N ARG A 6 -13.72 0.44 15.60
CA ARG A 6 -14.58 0.52 16.79
C ARG A 6 -15.92 1.20 16.52
N LEU A 7 -15.94 2.26 15.72
CA LEU A 7 -17.19 2.95 15.37
C LEU A 7 -18.12 2.04 14.57
N ILE A 8 -17.57 1.31 13.59
CA ILE A 8 -18.34 0.37 12.78
C ILE A 8 -18.84 -0.78 13.65
N ASN A 9 -17.98 -1.39 14.46
CA ASN A 9 -18.34 -2.50 15.33
C ASN A 9 -19.37 -2.10 16.41
N ALA A 10 -19.33 -0.86 16.90
CA ALA A 10 -20.31 -0.31 17.83
C ALA A 10 -21.61 0.17 17.15
N GLY A 11 -21.76 0.01 15.83
CA GLY A 11 -22.94 0.45 15.07
C GLY A 11 -23.09 1.97 14.97
N LYS A 12 -22.04 2.74 15.26
CA LYS A 12 -22.02 4.21 15.21
C LYS A 12 -21.63 4.75 13.84
N ALA A 13 -21.01 3.93 13.01
CA ALA A 13 -20.67 4.25 11.64
C ALA A 13 -20.98 3.05 10.73
N ARG A 14 -21.10 3.32 9.44
CA ARG A 14 -21.21 2.29 8.40
C ARG A 14 -20.22 2.64 7.30
N GLU A 15 -19.43 1.65 6.90
CA GLU A 15 -18.58 1.79 5.73
C GLU A 15 -19.43 1.90 4.47
N LEU A 16 -19.16 2.92 3.66
CA LEU A 16 -19.83 3.13 2.37
C LEU A 16 -18.99 2.60 1.21
N SER A 17 -17.67 2.81 1.27
CA SER A 17 -16.69 2.32 0.31
C SER A 17 -15.27 2.53 0.88
N THR A 18 -14.29 1.85 0.30
CA THR A 18 -12.86 2.01 0.57
C THR A 18 -12.09 1.99 -0.75
N ASN A 19 -10.83 2.43 -0.74
CA ASN A 19 -9.94 2.26 -1.88
C ASN A 19 -9.46 0.80 -2.06
N LEU A 20 -10.07 -0.15 -1.35
CA LEU A 20 -9.74 -1.58 -1.38
C LEU A 20 -10.84 -2.42 -2.06
N VAL A 21 -11.88 -1.77 -2.60
CA VAL A 21 -12.99 -2.43 -3.30
C VAL A 21 -13.14 -1.93 -4.74
N GLU A 22 -13.92 -2.66 -5.53
CA GLU A 22 -14.31 -2.31 -6.89
C GLU A 22 -13.12 -1.94 -7.80
N GLU A 23 -13.15 -0.76 -8.42
CA GLU A 23 -12.14 -0.31 -9.40
C GLU A 23 -10.74 -0.14 -8.80
N TYR A 24 -10.64 0.07 -7.48
CA TYR A 24 -9.37 0.23 -6.76
C TYR A 24 -8.89 -1.04 -6.04
N ALA A 25 -9.68 -2.12 -6.05
CA ALA A 25 -9.38 -3.34 -5.27
C ALA A 25 -8.00 -3.96 -5.57
N ASN A 26 -7.50 -3.76 -6.80
CA ASN A 26 -6.22 -4.26 -7.26
C ASN A 26 -5.24 -3.13 -7.60
N LEU A 27 -5.37 -1.97 -6.94
CA LEU A 27 -4.36 -0.92 -6.98
C LEU A 27 -3.59 -0.91 -5.67
N SER A 28 -2.28 -0.69 -5.77
CA SER A 28 -1.40 -0.59 -4.61
C SER A 28 -1.76 0.61 -3.74
N CYS A 29 -2.23 0.36 -2.50
CA CYS A 29 -2.58 1.41 -1.55
C CYS A 29 -1.36 2.08 -0.89
N CYS A 30 -0.21 1.40 -0.90
CA CYS A 30 1.05 1.84 -0.30
C CYS A 30 2.21 1.57 -1.26
N VAL A 31 3.27 2.37 -1.14
CA VAL A 31 4.51 2.23 -1.94
C VAL A 31 5.75 2.29 -1.07
N VAL A 32 6.83 1.64 -1.51
CA VAL A 32 8.15 1.73 -0.88
C VAL A 32 8.91 2.89 -1.50
N GLY A 33 9.04 3.99 -0.75
CA GLY A 33 9.86 5.14 -1.14
C GLY A 33 11.32 4.94 -0.80
N VAL A 34 12.21 5.14 -1.78
CA VAL A 34 13.67 5.12 -1.60
C VAL A 34 14.31 6.33 -2.26
N THR A 35 15.50 6.72 -1.79
CA THR A 35 16.22 7.83 -2.42
C THR A 35 16.70 7.43 -3.83
N GLY A 36 16.69 8.37 -4.76
CA GLY A 36 17.23 8.12 -6.10
C GLY A 36 18.72 7.73 -6.08
N LYS A 37 19.48 8.19 -5.06
CA LYS A 37 20.87 7.77 -4.85
C LYS A 37 20.95 6.28 -4.60
N LEU A 38 20.16 5.74 -3.66
CA LEU A 38 20.16 4.32 -3.31
C LEU A 38 19.84 3.44 -4.53
N VAL A 39 18.82 3.82 -5.32
CA VAL A 39 18.43 3.05 -6.51
C VAL A 39 19.53 3.04 -7.57
N ARG A 40 20.21 4.17 -7.79
CA ARG A 40 21.25 4.30 -8.83
C ARG A 40 22.58 3.69 -8.44
N GLU A 41 22.99 3.84 -7.19
CA GLU A 41 24.32 3.43 -6.72
C GLU A 41 24.31 2.04 -6.06
N GLU A 42 23.19 1.64 -5.43
CA GLU A 42 23.08 0.41 -4.66
C GLU A 42 21.79 -0.36 -5.00
N LYS A 43 21.53 -0.59 -6.30
CA LYS A 43 20.31 -1.28 -6.78
C LYS A 43 20.02 -2.60 -6.06
N ARG A 44 21.05 -3.38 -5.72
CA ARG A 44 20.91 -4.65 -4.98
C ARG A 44 20.33 -4.46 -3.57
N VAL A 45 20.71 -3.37 -2.90
CA VAL A 45 20.18 -3.04 -1.57
C VAL A 45 18.72 -2.61 -1.68
N ALA A 46 18.40 -1.77 -2.67
CA ALA A 46 17.01 -1.39 -2.94
C ALA A 46 16.14 -2.62 -3.26
N ALA A 47 16.64 -3.55 -4.07
CA ALA A 47 15.96 -4.80 -4.39
C ALA A 47 15.73 -5.68 -3.15
N ALA A 48 16.75 -5.83 -2.30
CA ALA A 48 16.65 -6.62 -1.08
C ALA A 48 15.64 -6.02 -0.08
N LEU A 49 15.62 -4.68 0.06
CA LEU A 49 14.63 -3.98 0.89
C LEU A 49 13.22 -4.19 0.36
N THR A 50 13.01 -4.00 -0.94
CA THR A 50 11.70 -4.22 -1.58
C THR A 50 11.25 -5.67 -1.41
N GLN A 51 12.12 -6.65 -1.66
CA GLN A 51 11.82 -8.07 -1.51
C GLN A 51 11.40 -8.40 -0.07
N ALA A 52 12.15 -7.94 0.94
CA ALA A 52 11.83 -8.19 2.34
C ALA A 52 10.45 -7.63 2.74
N ILE A 53 10.06 -6.47 2.20
CA ILE A 53 8.74 -5.87 2.45
C ILE A 53 7.63 -6.68 1.77
N LEU A 54 7.83 -7.09 0.51
CA LEU A 54 6.86 -7.93 -0.21
C LEU A 54 6.65 -9.28 0.50
N GLU A 55 7.72 -9.92 0.97
CA GLU A 55 7.64 -11.16 1.74
C GLU A 55 6.93 -10.95 3.09
N ALA A 56 7.17 -9.81 3.77
CA ALA A 56 6.47 -9.47 5.01
C ALA A 56 4.97 -9.24 4.77
N HIS A 57 4.58 -8.62 3.65
CA HIS A 57 3.19 -8.44 3.26
C HIS A 57 2.51 -9.79 2.97
N ASP A 58 3.13 -10.64 2.15
CA ASP A 58 2.64 -12.00 1.87
C ASP A 58 2.50 -12.84 3.14
N TYR A 59 3.46 -12.75 4.06
CA TYR A 59 3.39 -13.39 5.37
C TYR A 59 2.22 -12.84 6.20
N SER A 60 1.97 -11.53 6.17
CA SER A 60 0.89 -10.87 6.91
C SER A 60 -0.50 -11.30 6.43
N VAL A 61 -0.69 -11.50 5.12
CA VAL A 61 -1.92 -12.07 4.57
C VAL A 61 -2.16 -13.48 5.10
N LYS A 62 -1.11 -14.30 5.15
CA LYS A 62 -1.21 -15.72 5.51
C LYS A 62 -1.27 -15.96 7.02
N ASN A 63 -0.72 -15.04 7.82
CA ASN A 63 -0.53 -15.19 9.27
C ASN A 63 -0.95 -13.95 10.06
N PRO A 64 -2.17 -13.40 9.86
CA PRO A 64 -2.57 -12.12 10.44
C PRO A 64 -2.54 -12.12 11.98
N GLN A 65 -2.96 -13.23 12.63
CA GLN A 65 -2.86 -13.39 14.08
C GLN A 65 -1.43 -13.29 14.61
N ALA A 66 -0.48 -13.95 13.93
CA ALA A 66 0.92 -13.97 14.33
C ALA A 66 1.54 -12.57 14.19
N VAL A 67 1.20 -11.87 13.10
CA VAL A 67 1.62 -10.49 12.86
C VAL A 67 1.01 -9.54 13.88
N ALA A 68 -0.29 -9.66 14.18
CA ALA A 68 -0.96 -8.85 15.20
C ALA A 68 -0.29 -8.99 16.57
N LYS A 69 0.02 -10.22 16.97
CA LYS A 69 0.72 -10.51 18.22
C LYS A 69 2.13 -9.89 18.25
N GLY A 70 2.87 -9.98 17.14
CA GLY A 70 4.21 -9.38 17.02
C GLY A 70 4.17 -7.84 17.03
N PHE A 71 3.15 -7.26 16.42
CA PHE A 71 2.98 -5.81 16.32
C PHE A 71 2.47 -5.18 17.63
N GLN A 72 1.91 -5.96 18.55
CA GLN A 72 1.28 -5.46 19.78
C GLN A 72 2.18 -4.54 20.63
N ALA A 73 3.50 -4.77 20.64
CA ALA A 73 4.45 -3.94 21.38
C ALA A 73 4.54 -2.50 20.84
N TYR A 74 4.11 -2.28 19.60
CA TYR A 74 4.13 -1.00 18.90
C TYR A 74 2.73 -0.39 18.74
N ALA A 75 1.69 -1.17 19.02
CA ALA A 75 0.30 -0.72 18.93
C ALA A 75 -0.06 0.18 20.11
N LEU A 76 -0.63 1.36 19.82
CA LEU A 76 -1.15 2.28 20.83
C LEU A 76 -2.65 2.06 20.98
N ASN A 77 -3.11 1.86 22.22
CA ASN A 77 -4.53 1.77 22.56
C ASN A 77 -5.32 0.79 21.66
N THR A 78 -4.74 -0.33 21.25
CA THR A 78 -5.36 -1.29 20.32
C THR A 78 -5.02 -2.71 20.78
N SER A 79 -6.00 -3.62 20.78
CA SER A 79 -5.79 -5.01 21.17
C SER A 79 -5.27 -5.87 20.01
N VAL A 80 -4.77 -7.07 20.30
CA VAL A 80 -4.30 -8.01 19.28
C VAL A 80 -5.44 -8.37 18.34
N GLU A 81 -6.64 -8.60 18.88
CA GLU A 81 -7.84 -8.95 18.13
C GLU A 81 -8.27 -7.81 17.19
N GLU A 82 -8.15 -6.56 17.65
CA GLU A 82 -8.42 -5.39 16.80
C GLU A 82 -7.38 -5.26 15.69
N VAL A 83 -6.09 -5.47 15.98
CA VAL A 83 -5.04 -5.45 14.95
C VAL A 83 -5.28 -6.57 13.93
N GLU A 84 -5.59 -7.78 14.37
CA GLU A 84 -5.90 -8.92 13.50
C GLU A 84 -7.10 -8.63 12.59
N ALA A 85 -8.19 -8.08 13.14
CA ALA A 85 -9.36 -7.70 12.35
C ALA A 85 -9.03 -6.64 11.29
N ILE A 86 -8.20 -5.65 11.63
CA ILE A 86 -7.72 -4.64 10.67
C ILE A 86 -6.85 -5.28 9.58
N LEU A 87 -5.96 -6.21 9.93
CA LEU A 87 -5.11 -6.89 8.95
C LEU A 87 -5.91 -7.71 7.93
N HIS A 88 -7.08 -8.24 8.31
CA HIS A 88 -8.01 -8.92 7.41
C HIS A 88 -8.72 -8.00 6.43
N ASP A 89 -8.90 -6.73 6.78
CA ASP A 89 -9.51 -5.72 5.92
C ASP A 89 -8.53 -5.20 4.84
N HIS A 90 -7.23 -5.25 5.14
CA HIS A 90 -6.20 -4.77 4.23
C HIS A 90 -5.89 -5.75 3.07
N THR A 91 -5.65 -5.22 1.87
CA THR A 91 -5.29 -5.99 0.67
C THR A 91 -3.77 -6.22 0.51
N HIS A 92 -3.11 -6.71 1.56
CA HIS A 92 -1.65 -6.94 1.52
C HIS A 92 -1.20 -8.02 0.50
N GLY A 93 -2.12 -8.70 -0.19
CA GLY A 93 -1.79 -9.74 -1.17
C GLY A 93 -1.47 -9.21 -2.58
N HIS A 94 -1.73 -7.92 -2.84
CA HIS A 94 -1.43 -7.29 -4.11
C HIS A 94 0.00 -6.73 -4.11
N HIS A 95 0.84 -7.24 -5.02
CA HIS A 95 2.29 -7.00 -5.03
C HIS A 95 2.76 -6.44 -6.37
N ALA A 96 2.29 -5.24 -6.73
CA ALA A 96 2.69 -4.61 -7.97
C ALA A 96 4.17 -4.20 -7.94
N VAL A 97 4.92 -4.60 -8.97
CA VAL A 97 6.33 -4.23 -9.17
C VAL A 97 6.59 -3.90 -10.64
N GLY A 98 7.69 -3.20 -10.91
CA GLY A 98 8.12 -2.86 -12.26
C GLY A 98 7.01 -2.19 -13.07
N ALA A 99 6.79 -2.68 -14.30
CA ALA A 99 5.79 -2.12 -15.21
C ALA A 99 4.35 -2.16 -14.67
N LEU A 100 4.00 -3.13 -13.82
CA LEU A 100 2.67 -3.20 -13.21
C LEU A 100 2.47 -2.04 -12.23
N LEU A 101 3.45 -1.79 -11.35
CA LEU A 101 3.41 -0.64 -10.44
C LEU A 101 3.35 0.68 -11.21
N THR A 102 4.14 0.85 -12.27
CA THR A 102 4.08 2.06 -13.10
C THR A 102 2.69 2.28 -13.69
N LYS A 103 2.02 1.21 -14.16
CA LYS A 103 0.66 1.28 -14.69
C LYS A 103 -0.36 1.70 -13.62
N GLU A 104 -0.24 1.18 -12.41
CA GLU A 104 -1.11 1.55 -11.29
C GLU A 104 -0.92 3.02 -10.90
N ILE A 105 0.32 3.50 -10.83
CA ILE A 105 0.62 4.92 -10.59
C ILE A 105 0.06 5.80 -11.72
N THR A 106 0.16 5.39 -12.99
CA THR A 106 -0.47 6.11 -14.10
C THR A 106 -1.99 6.24 -13.92
N THR A 107 -2.63 5.21 -13.37
CA THR A 107 -4.08 5.24 -13.06
C THR A 107 -4.37 6.28 -11.99
N TYR A 108 -3.67 6.21 -10.84
CA TYR A 108 -3.81 7.22 -9.79
C TYR A 108 -3.55 8.65 -10.27
N VAL A 109 -2.51 8.87 -11.06
CA VAL A 109 -2.18 10.21 -11.58
C VAL A 109 -3.27 10.70 -12.53
N THR A 110 -3.85 9.81 -13.35
CA THR A 110 -4.98 10.15 -14.22
C THR A 110 -6.20 10.55 -13.40
N ASP A 111 -6.55 9.78 -12.37
CA ASP A 111 -7.72 10.05 -11.53
C ASP A 111 -7.54 11.32 -10.71
N LEU A 112 -6.34 11.55 -10.17
CA LEU A 112 -5.99 12.78 -9.45
C LEU A 112 -6.03 14.04 -10.32
N LYS A 113 -5.93 13.91 -11.65
CA LYS A 113 -6.22 15.03 -12.56
C LYS A 113 -7.70 15.37 -12.57
N THR A 114 -8.60 14.38 -12.52
CA THR A 114 -10.06 14.64 -12.57
C THR A 114 -10.56 15.47 -11.38
N VAL A 115 -9.86 15.39 -10.25
CA VAL A 115 -10.14 16.16 -9.02
C VAL A 115 -9.15 17.31 -8.81
N GLU A 116 -8.41 17.70 -9.85
CA GLU A 116 -7.51 18.87 -9.88
C GLU A 116 -6.35 18.86 -8.87
N VAL A 117 -6.01 17.70 -8.30
CA VAL A 117 -4.83 17.52 -7.45
C VAL A 117 -3.55 17.54 -8.29
N ILE A 118 -3.59 16.92 -9.48
CA ILE A 118 -2.52 16.98 -10.48
C ILE A 118 -2.96 17.90 -11.63
N ARG A 119 -2.01 18.69 -12.17
CA ARG A 119 -2.28 19.60 -13.28
C ARG A 119 -2.75 18.83 -14.52
N GLN A 120 -3.73 19.38 -15.23
CA GLN A 120 -4.25 18.78 -16.48
C GLN A 120 -3.17 18.58 -17.55
N SER A 121 -2.14 19.42 -17.56
CA SER A 121 -1.03 19.35 -18.50
C SER A 121 0.01 18.26 -18.19
N THR A 122 -0.05 17.60 -17.03
CA THR A 122 0.88 16.53 -16.67
C THR A 122 0.57 15.27 -17.47
N ASP A 123 1.57 14.73 -18.17
CA ASP A 123 1.49 13.38 -18.77
C ASP A 123 1.61 12.34 -17.64
N ALA A 124 0.55 11.56 -17.44
CA ALA A 124 0.49 10.59 -16.34
C ALA A 124 1.46 9.41 -16.53
N GLY A 125 1.75 9.04 -17.78
CA GLY A 125 2.65 7.94 -18.11
C GLY A 125 4.11 8.34 -17.92
N GLU A 126 4.51 9.51 -18.41
CA GLU A 126 5.86 10.05 -18.20
C GLU A 126 6.12 10.31 -16.72
N PHE A 127 5.18 10.93 -16.02
CA PHE A 127 5.30 11.19 -14.58
C PHE A 127 5.47 9.88 -13.78
N ALA A 128 4.63 8.87 -14.05
CA ALA A 128 4.72 7.58 -13.37
C ALA A 128 6.08 6.89 -13.63
N LYS A 129 6.59 6.93 -14.86
CA LYS A 129 7.91 6.37 -15.21
C LYS A 129 9.04 7.10 -14.51
N GLU A 130 8.93 8.42 -14.32
CA GLU A 130 9.97 9.22 -13.67
C GLU A 130 10.08 8.91 -12.17
N ILE A 131 8.95 8.66 -11.50
CA ILE A 131 8.92 8.46 -10.04
C ILE A 131 8.99 6.99 -9.62
N THR A 132 8.86 6.04 -10.56
CA THR A 132 8.97 4.61 -10.28
C THR A 132 10.35 4.08 -10.68
N ALA A 133 10.84 3.10 -9.93
CA ALA A 133 12.09 2.41 -10.24
C ALA A 133 11.89 0.90 -10.21
N ASP A 134 12.31 0.24 -11.29
CA ASP A 134 12.36 -1.22 -11.34
C ASP A 134 13.68 -1.72 -10.73
N VAL A 135 13.58 -2.24 -9.50
CA VAL A 135 14.74 -2.74 -8.74
C VAL A 135 15.08 -4.21 -9.02
N PHE A 136 14.24 -4.93 -9.77
CA PHE A 136 14.40 -6.38 -10.02
C PHE A 136 14.86 -6.74 -11.44
N SER A 137 14.87 -5.75 -12.34
CA SER A 137 15.40 -5.86 -13.71
C SER A 137 16.93 -5.91 -13.85
#